data_AF-A0A2V5UG23-F1
#
_entry.id   AF-A0A2V5UG23-F1
#
_cell.length_a   1.000
_cell.length_b   1.000
_cell.length_c   1.000
_cell.angle_alpha   90.00
_cell.angle_beta   90.00
_cell.angle_gamma   90.00
#
_symmetry.space_group_name_H-M   'P 1'
#
loop_
_entity.id
_entity.type
_entity.pdbx_description
1 polymer ?
#
loop_
_entity_poly.entity_id
_entity_poly.type
_entity_poly.pdbx_seq_one_letter_code
_entity_poly.pdbx_strand_id
1 'polypeptide(L)'
;MFDPRQIDTKLLIEEVPYLSMIEMQDYDWDNLGEMLNLHVQGAGPRAALKRDEWADSHLHVRPKDYWSSVKAEVFTLLCTDDAKYSDLRDRLSKHSDTATLYILSTISVWLSSRLGASLAMITPLVGTVLYAVAKLGVAGWCDHERQHAKRSKPSSR
;
A
#
# COMPACT_ATOMS: atom_id res chain seq x y z
N MET A 1 8.57 5.59 11.13
CA MET A 1 8.38 5.80 9.70
C MET A 1 8.09 4.44 9.11
N PHE A 2 6.94 4.28 8.45
CA PHE A 2 6.48 3.04 7.81
C PHE A 2 7.54 2.56 6.80
N ASP A 3 8.08 1.36 6.99
CA ASP A 3 9.00 0.74 6.02
C ASP A 3 8.23 -0.22 5.11
N PRO A 4 8.02 0.12 3.83
CA PRO A 4 7.33 -0.76 2.89
C PRO A 4 8.06 -2.09 2.63
N ARG A 5 9.34 -2.24 3.05
CA ARG A 5 10.11 -3.50 2.96
C ARG A 5 10.07 -4.34 4.24
N GLN A 6 9.53 -3.82 5.34
CA GLN A 6 9.20 -4.58 6.55
C GLN A 6 7.73 -4.96 6.64
N ILE A 7 6.96 -4.68 5.59
CA ILE A 7 5.70 -5.37 5.40
C ILE A 7 6.05 -6.85 5.25
N ASP A 8 5.88 -7.61 6.32
CA ASP A 8 6.05 -9.05 6.29
C ASP A 8 4.98 -9.58 5.34
N THR A 9 5.36 -9.78 4.08
CA THR A 9 4.44 -10.20 3.04
C THR A 9 3.92 -11.58 3.34
N LYS A 10 4.68 -12.42 4.06
CA LYS A 10 4.21 -13.74 4.51
C LYS A 10 3.16 -13.59 5.59
N LEU A 11 3.38 -12.75 6.60
CA LEU A 11 2.35 -12.45 7.61
C LEU A 11 1.11 -11.83 6.96
N LEU A 12 1.28 -10.91 6.00
CA LEU A 12 0.15 -10.36 5.26
C LEU A 12 -0.57 -11.42 4.42
N ILE A 13 0.15 -12.37 3.84
CA ILE A 13 -0.44 -13.51 3.12
C ILE A 13 -1.12 -14.47 4.11
N GLU A 14 -0.62 -14.65 5.32
CA GLU A 14 -1.27 -15.46 6.36
C GLU A 14 -2.58 -14.80 6.83
N GLU A 15 -2.54 -13.51 7.12
CA GLU A 15 -3.69 -12.72 7.57
C GLU A 15 -4.68 -12.43 6.43
N VAL A 16 -4.18 -12.31 5.19
CA VAL A 16 -4.96 -12.09 3.97
C VAL A 16 -4.54 -13.10 2.91
N PRO A 17 -5.04 -14.36 2.98
CA PRO A 17 -4.65 -15.47 2.09
C PRO A 17 -4.72 -15.17 0.60
N TYR A 18 -5.60 -14.26 0.19
CA TYR A 18 -5.79 -13.84 -1.19
C TYR A 18 -4.60 -13.05 -1.76
N LEU A 19 -3.72 -12.47 -0.92
CA LEU A 19 -2.52 -11.76 -1.39
C LEU A 19 -1.49 -12.70 -2.04
N SER A 20 -1.55 -14.00 -1.73
CA SER A 20 -0.73 -15.02 -2.42
C SER A 20 -0.97 -15.06 -3.93
N MET A 21 -2.13 -14.57 -4.40
CA MET A 21 -2.46 -14.51 -5.83
C MET A 21 -1.62 -13.48 -6.59
N ILE A 22 -1.16 -12.40 -5.94
CA ILE A 22 -0.25 -11.41 -6.55
C ILE A 22 1.13 -12.03 -6.79
N GLU A 23 1.63 -12.86 -5.86
CA GLU A 23 2.92 -13.54 -6.01
C GLU A 23 2.94 -14.57 -7.16
N MET A 24 1.77 -15.10 -7.55
CA MET A 24 1.64 -16.04 -8.68
C MET A 24 1.78 -15.37 -10.07
N GLN A 25 2.22 -14.11 -10.12
CA GLN A 25 2.55 -13.32 -11.33
C GLN A 25 1.40 -13.01 -12.31
N ASP A 26 0.19 -13.52 -12.10
CA ASP A 26 -0.94 -13.36 -13.06
C ASP A 26 -2.01 -12.34 -12.60
N TYR A 27 -1.82 -11.70 -11.45
CA TYR A 27 -2.79 -10.75 -10.89
C TYR A 27 -2.17 -9.36 -10.63
N ASP A 28 -2.68 -8.38 -11.37
CA ASP A 28 -2.52 -6.97 -11.05
C ASP A 28 -3.25 -6.65 -9.73
N TRP A 29 -2.67 -5.77 -8.92
CA TRP A 29 -3.17 -5.43 -7.58
C TRP A 29 -4.52 -4.70 -7.65
N ASP A 30 -4.80 -3.99 -8.75
CA ASP A 30 -6.12 -3.39 -9.00
C ASP A 30 -7.19 -4.45 -9.26
N ASN A 31 -6.88 -5.47 -10.04
CA ASN A 31 -7.80 -6.60 -10.30
C ASN A 31 -8.08 -7.40 -9.02
N LEU A 32 -7.06 -7.60 -8.17
CA LEU A 32 -7.28 -8.26 -6.87
C LEU A 32 -8.12 -7.37 -5.94
N GLY A 33 -7.88 -6.06 -5.92
CA GLY A 33 -8.68 -5.12 -5.13
C GLY A 33 -10.17 -5.13 -5.51
N GLU A 34 -10.48 -5.16 -6.81
CA GLU A 34 -11.85 -5.31 -7.30
C GLU A 34 -12.47 -6.65 -6.91
N MET A 35 -11.71 -7.75 -6.99
CA MET A 35 -12.17 -9.07 -6.57
C MET A 35 -12.48 -9.12 -5.07
N LEU A 36 -11.60 -8.55 -4.23
CA LEU A 36 -11.81 -8.49 -2.78
C LEU A 36 -12.99 -7.60 -2.41
N ASN A 37 -13.25 -6.53 -3.16
CA ASN A 37 -14.45 -5.72 -2.96
C ASN A 37 -15.74 -6.56 -3.10
N LEU A 38 -15.81 -7.46 -4.09
CA LEU A 38 -16.94 -8.38 -4.23
C LEU A 38 -17.09 -9.29 -3.00
N HIS A 39 -15.97 -9.77 -2.44
CA HIS A 39 -15.98 -10.59 -1.23
C HIS A 39 -16.47 -9.82 0.01
N VAL A 40 -15.99 -8.59 0.22
CA VAL A 40 -16.43 -7.69 1.30
C VAL A 40 -17.92 -7.37 1.20
N GLN A 41 -18.48 -7.35 0.00
CA GLN A 41 -19.91 -7.17 -0.25
C GLN A 41 -20.75 -8.44 -0.06
N GLY A 42 -20.14 -9.56 0.38
CA GLY A 42 -20.82 -10.82 0.64
C GLY A 42 -20.99 -11.72 -0.58
N ALA A 43 -20.38 -11.38 -1.73
CA ALA A 43 -20.33 -12.28 -2.88
C ALA A 43 -19.24 -13.35 -2.64
N GLY A 44 -19.65 -14.60 -2.48
CA GLY A 44 -18.72 -15.72 -2.34
C GLY A 44 -17.83 -15.92 -3.58
N PRO A 45 -16.74 -16.72 -3.49
CA PRO A 45 -15.79 -16.93 -4.59
C PRO A 45 -16.44 -17.43 -5.90
N ARG A 46 -17.54 -18.20 -5.80
CA ARG A 46 -18.32 -18.68 -6.96
C ARG A 46 -19.17 -17.59 -7.63
N ALA A 47 -19.54 -16.54 -6.90
CA ALA A 47 -20.32 -15.42 -7.43
C ALA A 47 -19.44 -14.45 -8.24
N ALA A 48 -18.19 -14.24 -7.80
CA ALA A 48 -17.22 -13.40 -8.54
C ALA A 48 -16.87 -13.96 -9.93
N LEU A 49 -16.97 -15.28 -10.12
CA LEU A 49 -16.74 -15.97 -11.40
C LEU A 49 -17.94 -15.86 -12.37
N LYS A 50 -19.13 -15.52 -11.89
CA LYS A 50 -20.35 -15.32 -12.70
C LYS A 50 -20.79 -13.86 -12.67
N ARG A 51 -19.88 -12.98 -13.08
CA ARG A 51 -20.05 -11.52 -13.09
C ARG A 51 -21.31 -11.07 -13.86
N ASP A 52 -21.69 -11.82 -14.89
CA ASP A 52 -22.79 -11.48 -15.81
C ASP A 52 -24.16 -11.90 -15.26
N GLU A 53 -24.20 -12.93 -14.41
CA GLU A 53 -25.43 -13.53 -13.86
C GLU A 53 -25.93 -12.77 -12.60
N TRP A 54 -25.10 -11.90 -12.02
CA TRP A 54 -25.37 -11.13 -10.79
C TRP A 54 -25.94 -9.73 -11.01
N ALA A 55 -26.06 -9.27 -12.26
CA ALA A 55 -26.57 -7.93 -12.56
C ALA A 55 -28.08 -7.74 -12.25
N ASP A 56 -28.82 -8.85 -12.05
CA ASP A 56 -30.29 -8.85 -11.96
C ASP A 56 -30.82 -9.13 -10.53
N SER A 57 -29.95 -9.37 -9.55
CA SER A 57 -30.36 -9.66 -8.17
C SER A 57 -30.27 -8.40 -7.30
N HIS A 58 -31.39 -8.00 -6.68
CA HIS A 58 -31.54 -6.87 -5.73
C HIS A 58 -30.73 -6.99 -4.43
N LEU A 59 -29.50 -7.53 -4.46
CA LEU A 59 -28.53 -7.28 -3.41
C LEU A 59 -28.19 -5.80 -3.46
N HIS A 60 -28.06 -5.14 -2.30
CA HIS A 60 -27.42 -3.83 -2.21
C HIS A 60 -25.92 -3.99 -2.53
N VAL A 61 -25.60 -4.28 -3.79
CA VAL A 61 -24.25 -4.18 -4.35
C VAL A 61 -23.86 -2.74 -4.13
N ARG A 62 -23.03 -2.48 -3.12
CA ARG A 62 -22.42 -1.15 -2.98
C ARG A 62 -21.74 -0.86 -4.31
N PRO A 63 -21.77 0.39 -4.79
CA PRO A 63 -21.37 0.71 -6.15
C PRO A 63 -20.04 0.04 -6.50
N LYS A 64 -19.88 -0.36 -7.76
CA LYS A 64 -18.61 -0.88 -8.32
C LYS A 64 -17.40 0.00 -7.94
N ASP A 65 -17.65 1.24 -7.52
CA ASP A 65 -16.71 2.26 -7.06
C ASP A 65 -16.23 2.17 -5.59
N TYR A 66 -16.50 1.11 -4.84
CA TYR A 66 -15.99 1.04 -3.46
C TYR A 66 -14.45 0.91 -3.41
N TRP A 67 -13.86 0.08 -4.29
CA TRP A 67 -12.40 -0.03 -4.41
C TRP A 67 -11.76 1.31 -4.83
N SER A 68 -12.34 2.01 -5.80
CA SER A 68 -11.88 3.34 -6.20
C SER A 68 -12.03 4.37 -5.07
N SER A 69 -13.06 4.25 -4.24
CA SER A 69 -13.24 5.09 -3.04
C SER A 69 -12.14 4.84 -2.00
N VAL A 70 -11.77 3.57 -1.76
CA VAL A 70 -10.66 3.22 -0.86
C VAL A 70 -9.35 3.82 -1.37
N LYS A 71 -9.04 3.65 -2.68
CA LYS A 71 -7.85 4.25 -3.28
C LYS A 71 -7.85 5.78 -3.16
N ALA A 72 -8.99 6.42 -3.37
CA ALA A 72 -9.13 7.88 -3.23
C ALA A 72 -8.89 8.36 -1.79
N GLU A 73 -9.39 7.65 -0.78
CA GLU A 73 -9.17 7.99 0.63
C GLU A 73 -7.70 7.76 1.04
N VAL A 74 -7.07 6.68 0.59
CA VAL A 74 -5.64 6.42 0.80
C VAL A 74 -4.77 7.47 0.09
N PHE A 75 -5.13 7.87 -1.12
CA PHE A 75 -4.47 8.97 -1.83
C PHE A 75 -4.61 10.27 -1.04
N THR A 76 -5.79 10.59 -0.53
CA THR A 76 -6.01 11.81 0.27
C THR A 76 -5.17 11.77 1.55
N LEU A 77 -5.11 10.62 2.23
CA LEU A 77 -4.28 10.42 3.41
C LEU A 77 -2.78 10.64 3.12
N LEU A 78 -2.24 10.03 2.06
CA LEU A 78 -0.79 9.97 1.83
C LEU A 78 -0.23 11.07 0.91
N CYS A 79 -1.05 11.61 0.00
CA CYS A 79 -0.60 12.45 -1.11
C CYS A 79 -1.12 13.89 -1.06
N THR A 80 -1.93 14.22 -0.04
CA THR A 80 -2.51 15.56 0.17
C THR A 80 -2.36 15.98 1.62
N ASP A 81 -2.59 17.26 1.91
CA ASP A 81 -2.57 17.83 3.27
C ASP A 81 -3.98 18.01 3.87
N ASP A 82 -4.96 17.22 3.41
CA ASP A 82 -6.35 17.35 3.88
C ASP A 82 -6.45 17.26 5.41
N ALA A 83 -7.14 18.22 6.02
CA ALA A 83 -7.27 18.36 7.47
C ALA A 83 -7.99 17.17 8.13
N LYS A 84 -8.88 16.46 7.41
CA LYS A 84 -9.59 15.25 7.88
C LYS A 84 -8.64 14.19 8.43
N TYR A 85 -7.44 14.13 7.87
CA TYR A 85 -6.43 13.12 8.19
C TYR A 85 -5.29 13.63 9.08
N SER A 86 -5.33 14.89 9.51
CA SER A 86 -4.26 15.50 10.31
C SER A 86 -3.97 14.74 11.61
N ASP A 87 -4.99 14.41 12.40
CA ASP A 87 -4.85 13.63 13.64
C ASP A 87 -4.30 12.22 13.37
N LEU A 88 -4.75 11.57 12.29
CA LEU A 88 -4.24 10.25 11.92
C LEU A 88 -2.76 10.31 11.54
N ARG A 89 -2.34 11.30 10.73
CA ARG A 89 -0.93 11.52 10.37
C ARG A 89 -0.08 11.82 11.60
N ASP A 90 -0.59 12.63 12.53
CA ASP A 90 0.10 12.94 13.78
C ASP A 90 0.31 11.67 14.64
N ARG A 91 -0.73 10.85 14.82
CA ARG A 91 -0.61 9.55 15.52
C ARG A 91 0.36 8.60 14.83
N LEU A 92 0.34 8.51 13.50
CA LEU A 92 1.30 7.69 12.75
C LEU A 92 2.74 8.16 12.95
N SER A 93 2.97 9.48 13.04
CA SER A 93 4.30 10.05 13.30
C SER A 93 4.80 9.74 14.72
N LYS A 94 3.93 9.72 15.73
CA LYS A 94 4.29 9.44 17.12
C LYS A 94 4.78 8.01 17.37
N HIS A 95 4.25 7.04 16.63
CA HIS A 95 4.70 5.64 16.73
C HIS A 95 5.83 5.29 15.76
N SER A 96 6.24 6.25 14.96
CA SER A 96 7.13 6.04 13.83
C SER A 96 8.60 5.91 14.28
N ASP A 97 8.99 6.59 15.36
CA ASP A 97 10.39 6.81 15.68
C ASP A 97 11.07 5.54 16.20
N THR A 98 10.39 4.78 17.07
CA THR A 98 10.91 3.52 17.63
C THR A 98 11.18 2.49 16.55
N ALA A 99 10.24 2.32 15.61
CA ALA A 99 10.40 1.41 14.49
C ALA A 99 11.57 1.84 13.58
N THR A 100 11.67 3.13 13.26
CA THR A 100 12.75 3.66 12.41
C THR A 100 14.13 3.47 13.02
N LEU A 101 14.28 3.72 14.32
CA LEU A 101 15.55 3.50 15.01
C LEU A 101 15.93 2.02 15.04
N TYR A 102 14.96 1.12 15.24
CA TYR A 102 15.20 -0.32 15.23
C TYR A 102 15.65 -0.83 13.85
N ILE A 103 15.01 -0.38 12.78
CA ILE A 103 15.38 -0.73 11.39
C ILE A 103 16.78 -0.19 11.07
N LEU A 104 17.01 1.08 11.37
CA LEU A 104 18.29 1.74 11.13
C LEU A 104 19.43 1.05 11.88
N SER A 105 19.26 0.75 13.16
CA SER A 105 20.30 0.11 13.97
C SER A 105 20.60 -1.30 13.49
N THR A 106 19.58 -2.11 13.20
CA THR A 106 19.72 -3.49 12.73
C THR A 106 20.50 -3.56 11.42
N ILE A 107 20.12 -2.73 10.43
CA ILE A 107 20.79 -2.69 9.13
C ILE A 107 22.22 -2.15 9.27
N SER A 108 22.41 -1.11 10.08
CA SER A 108 23.73 -0.52 10.30
C SER A 108 24.72 -1.50 10.94
N VAL A 109 24.28 -2.24 11.97
CA VAL A 109 25.09 -3.27 12.63
C VAL A 109 25.45 -4.39 11.65
N TRP A 110 24.48 -4.86 10.88
CA TRP A 110 24.71 -5.93 9.91
C TRP A 110 25.70 -5.50 8.82
N LEU A 111 25.54 -4.30 8.25
CA LEU A 111 26.45 -3.77 7.23
C LEU A 111 27.84 -3.44 7.78
N SER A 112 27.92 -2.95 9.02
CA SER A 112 29.20 -2.70 9.70
C SER A 112 30.02 -3.98 9.84
N SER A 113 29.36 -5.10 10.17
CA SER A 113 30.03 -6.40 10.26
C SER A 113 30.55 -6.92 8.90
N ARG A 114 29.89 -6.56 7.80
CA ARG A 114 30.23 -7.03 6.44
C ARG A 114 31.29 -6.18 5.75
N LEU A 115 31.24 -4.88 5.97
CA LEU A 115 32.09 -3.90 5.29
C LEU A 115 33.36 -3.56 6.08
N GLY A 116 33.47 -4.05 7.33
CA GLY A 116 34.62 -3.77 8.20
C GLY A 116 34.75 -2.28 8.58
N ALA A 117 33.68 -1.50 8.43
CA ALA A 117 33.66 -0.07 8.76
C ALA A 117 32.92 0.16 10.08
N SER A 118 33.26 1.26 10.76
CA SER A 118 32.69 1.58 12.06
C SER A 118 31.19 1.89 11.95
N LEU A 119 30.44 1.49 12.98
CA LEU A 119 29.00 1.74 13.05
C LEU A 119 28.68 3.24 12.91
N ALA A 120 29.50 4.09 13.53
CA ALA A 120 29.38 5.54 13.47
C ALA A 120 29.48 6.11 12.04
N MET A 121 30.23 5.48 11.14
CA MET A 121 30.32 5.91 9.73
C MET A 121 29.20 5.34 8.87
N ILE A 122 28.75 4.11 9.14
CA ILE A 122 27.73 3.44 8.32
C ILE A 122 26.31 3.94 8.62
N THR A 123 25.99 4.22 9.87
CA THR A 123 24.64 4.65 10.26
C THR A 123 24.10 5.85 9.45
N PRO A 124 24.84 6.96 9.25
CA PRO A 124 24.32 8.07 8.43
C PRO A 124 24.13 7.70 6.95
N LEU A 125 24.95 6.79 6.41
CA LEU A 125 24.81 6.31 5.02
C LEU A 125 23.54 5.47 4.86
N VAL A 126 23.31 4.53 5.79
CA VAL A 126 22.09 3.71 5.82
C VAL A 126 20.86 4.59 5.98
N GLY A 127 20.89 5.57 6.89
CA GLY A 127 19.81 6.53 7.08
C GLY A 127 19.46 7.30 5.80
N THR A 128 20.47 7.72 5.04
CA THR A 128 20.27 8.43 3.76
C THR A 128 19.57 7.55 2.72
N VAL A 129 19.98 6.30 2.59
CA VAL A 129 19.36 5.35 1.63
C VAL A 129 17.92 5.03 2.04
N LEU A 130 17.68 4.76 3.34
CA LEU A 130 16.34 4.48 3.85
C LEU A 130 15.39 5.67 3.65
N TYR A 131 15.87 6.90 3.91
CA TYR A 131 15.12 8.12 3.65
C TYR A 131 14.75 8.26 2.17
N ALA A 132 15.71 8.02 1.27
CA ALA A 132 15.48 8.08 -0.17
C ALA A 132 14.40 7.07 -0.62
N VAL A 133 14.47 5.81 -0.17
CA VAL A 133 13.50 4.78 -0.55
C VAL A 133 12.10 5.11 -0.05
N ALA A 134 11.94 5.54 1.20
CA ALA A 134 10.64 5.89 1.74
C ALA A 134 10.01 7.08 0.99
N LYS A 135 10.81 8.11 0.69
CA LYS A 135 10.35 9.29 -0.06
C LYS A 135 9.94 8.93 -1.48
N LEU A 136 10.73 8.10 -2.16
CA LEU A 136 10.43 7.62 -3.52
C LEU A 136 9.20 6.72 -3.54
N GLY A 137 8.98 5.88 -2.53
CA GLY A 137 7.81 5.01 -2.44
C GLY A 137 6.50 5.79 -2.36
N VAL A 138 6.41 6.78 -1.46
CA VAL A 138 5.22 7.65 -1.37
C VAL A 138 5.05 8.47 -2.64
N ALA A 139 6.14 9.08 -3.14
CA ALA A 139 6.08 9.87 -4.37
C ALA A 139 5.63 9.03 -5.58
N GLY A 140 6.11 7.79 -5.69
CA GLY A 140 5.75 6.85 -6.75
C GLY A 140 4.27 6.45 -6.69
N TRP A 141 3.76 6.15 -5.50
CA TRP A 141 2.32 5.89 -5.31
C TRP A 141 1.47 7.11 -5.71
N CYS A 142 1.83 8.29 -5.23
CA CYS A 142 1.09 9.52 -5.53
C CYS A 142 1.11 9.87 -7.02
N ASP A 143 2.22 9.60 -7.71
CA ASP A 143 2.30 9.81 -9.15
C ASP A 143 1.49 8.77 -9.92
N HIS A 144 1.56 7.50 -9.53
CA HIS A 144 0.77 6.40 -10.10
C HIS A 144 -0.73 6.74 -10.09
N GLU A 145 -1.29 7.08 -8.93
CA GLU A 145 -2.72 7.38 -8.81
C GLU A 145 -3.12 8.66 -9.58
N ARG A 146 -2.26 9.68 -9.63
CA ARG A 146 -2.51 10.88 -10.45
C ARG A 146 -2.57 10.54 -11.94
N GLN A 147 -1.72 9.64 -12.42
CA GLN A 147 -1.73 9.19 -13.81
C GLN A 147 -2.98 8.35 -14.12
N HIS A 148 -3.37 7.46 -13.21
CA HIS A 148 -4.62 6.69 -13.33
C HIS A 148 -5.85 7.59 -13.40
N ALA A 149 -5.94 8.62 -12.56
CA ALA A 149 -7.04 9.60 -12.59
C ALA A 149 -7.06 10.45 -13.88
N LYS A 150 -5.90 10.72 -14.50
CA LYS A 150 -5.83 11.42 -15.79
C LYS A 150 -6.29 10.54 -16.95
N ARG A 151 -5.98 9.24 -16.91
CA ARG A 151 -6.39 8.27 -17.95
C ARG A 151 -7.90 7.98 -17.94
N SER A 152 -8.55 8.07 -16.79
CA SER A 152 -9.99 7.79 -16.66
C SER A 152 -10.91 8.97 -17.02
N LYS A 153 -10.41 10.20 -17.13
CA LYS A 153 -11.20 11.33 -17.64
C LYS A 153 -11.18 11.32 -19.18
N PRO A 154 -12.32 11.11 -19.86
CA PRO A 154 -12.36 11.22 -21.32
C PRO A 154 -12.03 12.66 -21.71
N SER A 155 -11.09 12.80 -22.66
CA SER A 155 -10.75 14.06 -23.31
C SER A 155 -12.02 14.65 -23.93
N SER A 156 -12.63 15.62 -23.27
CA SER A 156 -13.67 16.45 -23.87
C SER A 156 -13.03 17.33 -24.94
N ARG A 157 -13.12 16.91 -26.20
CA ARG A 157 -13.02 17.76 -27.38
C ARG A 157 -14.21 17.49 -28.27
#